data_AF-A0A660Q505-F1
#
_entry.id   AF-A0A660Q505-F1
#
_cell.length_a   1.000
_cell.length_b   1.000
_cell.length_c   1.000
_cell.angle_alpha   90.00
_cell.angle_beta   90.00
_cell.angle_gamma   90.00
#
_symmetry.space_group_name_H-M   'P 1'
#
loop_
_entity.id
_entity.type
_entity.pdbx_description
1 polymer ?
#
loop_
_entity_poly.entity_id
_entity_poly.type
_entity_poly.pdbx_seq_one_letter_code
_entity_poly.pdbx_strand_id
1 'polypeptide(L)'
;MTSESPFFLTKVECPICKTINEYETIKVGAYSETDQDTDFCPTSRTWRNPRYQAYNPLLFFVATCSNCFYTREFNNQFKEWKNDSYFKTYRLKIVKERHLEMLAGSESIIKKIGSELDAGRFPHETAVLKLILAIITCGHPDSDNHLDLARFYLRIAWLFRDMDRGENPNVQLMKGYLSDVDGRLAMLEKDLGQVEARLKEIESAVASQFEDDNISAELKSSLYPVKDRYNVELASFKEVLSLLDGKRDALSQIVKEHRSLALGTTSDESALGFHSHRSFYDFLSQLTSSHKEIPLNEKDALKFSVMYYIKAFRDGRNIAKGNQQMQASYLIAELSRRIGEHEQAKEYFNTTIRTGQEFIYKHKGDPGRTALARKILELAIEQGRLNLAEAKSG
;
A
#
# COMPACT_ATOMS: atom_id res chain seq x y z
N MET A 1 -20.12 -5.88 11.21
CA MET A 1 -19.17 -6.13 10.10
C MET A 1 -18.09 -7.03 10.65
N THR A 2 -17.90 -8.21 10.07
CA THR A 2 -17.07 -9.28 10.62
C THR A 2 -15.62 -8.83 10.81
N SER A 3 -15.12 -9.01 12.03
CA SER A 3 -13.80 -8.63 12.54
C SER A 3 -12.65 -9.49 12.00
N GLU A 4 -12.82 -10.10 10.83
CA GLU A 4 -11.86 -11.08 10.35
C GLU A 4 -10.67 -10.39 9.68
N SER A 5 -9.48 -10.65 10.23
CA SER A 5 -8.23 -10.24 9.61
C SER A 5 -8.10 -10.90 8.22
N PRO A 6 -7.69 -10.15 7.17
CA PRO A 6 -7.41 -10.70 5.85
C PRO A 6 -6.13 -11.54 5.83
N PHE A 7 -5.41 -11.61 6.95
CA PHE A 7 -4.15 -12.32 7.07
C PHE A 7 -4.26 -13.55 7.97
N PHE A 8 -3.38 -14.51 7.73
CA PHE A 8 -3.02 -15.55 8.69
C PHE A 8 -1.50 -15.57 8.87
N LEU A 9 -1.05 -16.00 10.04
CA LEU A 9 0.36 -15.98 10.40
C LEU A 9 1.02 -17.29 9.99
N THR A 10 2.16 -17.19 9.31
CA THR A 10 2.98 -18.35 8.90
C THR A 10 4.36 -18.24 9.53
N LYS A 11 4.74 -19.26 10.30
CA LYS A 11 6.07 -19.35 10.92
C LYS A 11 7.07 -19.98 9.95
N VAL A 12 8.20 -19.31 9.73
CA VAL A 12 9.28 -19.82 8.87
C VAL A 12 10.64 -19.59 9.54
N GLU A 13 11.43 -20.65 9.63
CA GLU A 13 12.82 -20.58 10.10
C GLU A 13 13.71 -19.96 9.01
N CYS A 14 14.50 -18.95 9.34
CA CYS A 14 15.47 -18.38 8.42
C CYS A 14 16.56 -19.41 8.06
N PRO A 15 16.85 -19.65 6.77
CA PRO A 15 17.89 -20.60 6.37
C PRO A 15 19.29 -20.19 6.85
N ILE A 16 19.53 -18.88 7.02
CA ILE A 16 20.83 -18.29 7.34
C ILE A 16 21.12 -18.33 8.85
N CYS A 17 20.31 -17.62 9.65
CA CYS A 17 20.54 -17.41 11.07
C CYS A 17 19.65 -18.25 11.99
N LYS A 18 18.75 -19.09 11.44
CA LYS A 18 17.86 -19.98 12.20
C LYS A 18 16.80 -19.30 13.07
N THR A 19 16.70 -17.98 13.04
CA THR A 19 15.61 -17.24 13.67
C THR A 19 14.27 -17.69 13.08
N ILE A 20 13.32 -18.03 13.95
CA ILE A 20 11.93 -18.32 13.56
C ILE A 20 11.23 -16.97 13.41
N ASN A 21 10.78 -16.67 12.21
CA ASN A 21 10.04 -15.44 11.89
C ASN A 21 8.56 -15.79 11.73
N GLU A 22 7.70 -14.84 12.01
CA GLU A 22 6.26 -14.94 11.78
C GLU A 22 5.86 -13.91 10.73
N TYR A 23 5.24 -14.38 9.64
CA TYR A 23 4.90 -13.56 8.48
C TYR A 23 3.40 -13.56 8.23
N GLU A 24 2.86 -12.39 7.92
CA GLU A 24 1.47 -12.24 7.48
C GLU A 24 1.32 -12.76 6.05
N THR A 25 0.41 -13.73 5.87
CA THR A 25 0.02 -14.26 4.56
C THR A 25 -1.39 -13.83 4.24
N ILE A 26 -1.58 -13.25 3.06
CA ILE A 26 -2.89 -12.84 2.58
C ILE A 26 -3.75 -14.09 2.34
N LYS A 27 -4.95 -14.13 2.94
CA LYS A 27 -5.94 -15.18 2.69
C LYS A 27 -6.41 -15.13 1.24
N VAL A 28 -6.63 -16.29 0.63
CA VAL A 28 -7.17 -16.37 -0.73
C VAL A 28 -8.51 -15.64 -0.80
N GLY A 29 -8.64 -14.71 -1.75
CA GLY A 29 -9.83 -13.87 -1.92
C GLY A 29 -9.94 -12.71 -0.93
N ALA A 30 -8.94 -12.41 -0.11
CA ALA A 30 -8.98 -11.25 0.79
C ALA A 30 -9.07 -9.89 0.04
N TYR A 31 -8.60 -9.85 -1.20
CA TYR A 31 -8.79 -8.74 -2.12
C TYR A 31 -9.03 -9.27 -3.54
N SER A 32 -9.56 -8.42 -4.42
CA SER A 32 -9.72 -8.67 -5.85
C SER A 32 -9.04 -7.57 -6.67
N GLU A 33 -8.54 -7.94 -7.85
CA GLU A 33 -7.98 -7.00 -8.84
C GLU A 33 -8.90 -7.03 -10.07
N THR A 34 -9.43 -5.87 -10.47
CA THR A 34 -10.36 -5.79 -11.62
C THR A 34 -9.69 -5.29 -12.89
N ASP A 35 -8.69 -4.41 -12.74
CA ASP A 35 -8.03 -3.74 -13.87
C ASP A 35 -6.50 -3.82 -13.75
N GLN A 36 -5.85 -3.77 -14.91
CA GLN A 36 -4.40 -3.81 -15.05
C GLN A 36 -3.96 -2.76 -16.08
N ASP A 37 -2.84 -2.13 -15.79
CA ASP A 37 -2.11 -1.27 -16.72
C ASP A 37 -1.44 -2.11 -17.83
N THR A 38 -0.90 -1.45 -18.86
CA THR A 38 -0.31 -2.13 -20.04
C THR A 38 0.94 -2.93 -19.70
N ASP A 39 1.62 -2.64 -18.58
CA ASP A 39 2.74 -3.42 -18.04
C ASP A 39 2.30 -4.50 -17.04
N PHE A 40 0.99 -4.79 -16.98
CA PHE A 40 0.33 -5.71 -16.04
C PHE A 40 0.32 -5.25 -14.58
N CYS A 41 0.65 -3.98 -14.29
CA CYS A 41 0.45 -3.43 -12.95
C CYS A 41 -1.04 -3.44 -12.58
N PRO A 42 -1.47 -4.07 -11.48
CA PRO A 42 -2.85 -3.96 -11.04
C PRO A 42 -3.17 -2.51 -10.66
N THR A 43 -4.22 -1.93 -11.24
CA THR A 43 -4.61 -0.51 -11.03
C THR A 43 -5.83 -0.36 -10.12
N SER A 44 -6.73 -1.34 -10.15
CA SER A 44 -7.96 -1.36 -9.35
C SER A 44 -7.94 -2.55 -8.40
N ARG A 45 -7.60 -2.31 -7.13
CA ARG A 45 -7.59 -3.32 -6.06
C ARG A 45 -8.73 -3.03 -5.10
N THR A 46 -9.49 -4.04 -4.71
CA THR A 46 -10.56 -3.91 -3.72
C THR A 46 -10.38 -4.94 -2.62
N TRP A 47 -10.05 -4.49 -1.42
CA TRP A 47 -9.96 -5.34 -0.24
C TRP A 47 -11.36 -5.64 0.29
N ARG A 48 -11.62 -6.91 0.66
CA ARG A 48 -12.90 -7.29 1.29
C ARG A 48 -13.12 -6.57 2.62
N ASN A 49 -12.04 -6.30 3.34
CA ASN A 49 -12.06 -5.50 4.56
C ASN A 49 -11.53 -4.09 4.23
N PRO A 50 -12.38 -3.05 4.24
CA PRO A 50 -12.00 -1.69 3.84
C PRO A 50 -10.86 -1.09 4.66
N ARG A 51 -10.60 -1.57 5.89
CA ARG A 51 -9.46 -1.10 6.71
C ARG A 51 -8.10 -1.36 6.06
N TYR A 52 -8.04 -2.35 5.18
CA TYR A 52 -6.82 -2.72 4.47
C TYR A 52 -6.74 -2.16 3.07
N GLN A 53 -7.74 -1.36 2.65
CA GLN A 53 -7.85 -0.86 1.28
C GLN A 53 -6.61 -0.09 0.82
N ALA A 54 -5.94 0.57 1.77
CA ALA A 54 -4.77 1.37 1.51
C ALA A 54 -3.46 0.54 1.48
N TYR A 55 -3.46 -0.72 1.95
CA TYR A 55 -2.26 -1.56 1.90
C TYR A 55 -2.05 -2.13 0.49
N ASN A 56 -0.86 -1.94 -0.04
CA ASN A 56 -0.43 -2.62 -1.26
C ASN A 56 -0.08 -4.10 -0.93
N PRO A 57 -0.67 -5.10 -1.62
CA PRO A 57 -0.34 -6.51 -1.42
C PRO A 57 1.16 -6.85 -1.54
N LEU A 58 1.94 -6.06 -2.28
CA LEU A 58 3.39 -6.22 -2.42
C LEU A 58 4.16 -6.09 -1.10
N LEU A 59 3.58 -5.43 -0.07
CA LEU A 59 4.17 -5.39 1.28
C LEU A 59 4.38 -6.80 1.88
N PHE A 60 3.53 -7.75 1.48
CA PHE A 60 3.50 -9.14 1.95
C PHE A 60 4.11 -10.13 0.95
N PHE A 61 4.57 -9.65 -0.21
CA PHE A 61 5.10 -10.48 -1.29
C PHE A 61 6.50 -11.06 -0.98
N VAL A 62 7.29 -10.33 -0.19
CA VAL A 62 8.66 -10.71 0.20
C VAL A 62 8.77 -10.82 1.72
N ALA A 63 9.48 -11.86 2.16
CA ALA A 63 9.75 -12.13 3.56
C ALA A 63 11.19 -11.77 3.89
N THR A 64 11.35 -10.96 4.94
CA THR A 64 12.65 -10.51 5.46
C THR A 64 12.85 -11.04 6.87
N CYS A 65 14.01 -11.63 7.17
CA CYS A 65 14.31 -12.09 8.51
C CYS A 65 14.52 -10.90 9.47
N SER A 66 13.87 -10.92 10.63
CA SER A 66 13.99 -9.85 11.65
C SER A 66 15.38 -9.74 12.28
N ASN A 67 16.20 -10.79 12.20
CA ASN A 67 17.52 -10.82 12.83
C ASN A 67 18.65 -10.51 11.84
N CYS A 68 18.67 -11.18 10.68
CA CYS A 68 19.77 -11.04 9.72
C CYS A 68 19.38 -10.31 8.42
N PHE A 69 18.13 -9.90 8.27
CA PHE A 69 17.58 -9.25 7.07
C PHE A 69 17.70 -10.05 5.76
N TYR A 70 17.99 -11.35 5.84
CA TYR A 70 17.90 -12.24 4.68
C TYR A 70 16.49 -12.19 4.11
N THR A 71 16.39 -11.89 2.81
CA THR A 71 15.13 -11.60 2.16
C THR A 71 14.89 -12.45 0.91
N ARG A 72 13.69 -13.01 0.78
CA ARG A 72 13.26 -13.84 -0.37
C ARG A 72 11.78 -13.64 -0.69
N GLU A 73 11.39 -13.99 -1.91
CA GLU A 73 9.97 -14.11 -2.28
C GLU A 73 9.27 -15.09 -1.34
N PHE A 74 8.10 -14.70 -0.81
CA PHE A 74 7.39 -15.45 0.20
C PHE A 74 6.47 -16.53 -0.41
N ASN A 75 7.09 -17.50 -1.08
CA ASN A 75 6.42 -18.60 -1.75
C ASN A 75 6.59 -19.94 -1.00
N ASN A 76 5.95 -21.01 -1.49
CA ASN A 76 6.02 -22.33 -0.87
C ASN A 76 7.44 -22.90 -0.84
N GLN A 77 8.26 -22.63 -1.87
CA GLN A 77 9.65 -23.07 -1.90
C GLN A 77 10.45 -22.48 -0.73
N PHE A 78 10.23 -21.20 -0.41
CA PHE A 78 10.87 -20.59 0.75
C PHE A 78 10.27 -21.09 2.07
N LYS A 79 8.93 -21.21 2.18
CA LYS A 79 8.27 -21.74 3.39
C LYS A 79 8.76 -23.14 3.75
N GLU A 80 8.98 -23.98 2.75
CA GLU A 80 9.37 -25.38 2.87
C GLU A 80 10.84 -25.61 2.49
N TRP A 81 11.72 -24.61 2.62
CA TRP A 81 13.11 -24.72 2.17
C TRP A 81 13.86 -25.91 2.83
N LYS A 82 13.42 -26.34 4.02
CA LYS A 82 13.94 -27.54 4.71
C LYS A 82 13.68 -28.85 3.96
N ASN A 83 12.67 -28.89 3.10
CA ASN A 83 12.33 -30.05 2.27
C ASN A 83 13.09 -30.04 0.94
N ASP A 84 13.64 -28.88 0.53
CA ASP A 84 14.44 -28.75 -0.68
C ASP A 84 15.85 -29.33 -0.47
N SER A 85 16.02 -30.60 -0.84
CA SER A 85 17.30 -31.31 -0.74
C SER A 85 18.40 -30.64 -1.57
N TYR A 86 18.06 -30.13 -2.75
CA TYR A 86 19.02 -29.47 -3.63
C TYR A 86 19.53 -28.16 -3.03
N PHE A 87 18.62 -27.31 -2.54
CA PHE A 87 18.99 -26.05 -1.88
C PHE A 87 19.87 -26.31 -0.66
N LYS A 88 19.47 -27.23 0.23
CA LYS A 88 20.25 -27.56 1.43
C LYS A 88 21.66 -28.05 1.12
N THR A 89 21.80 -28.92 0.13
CA THR A 89 23.06 -29.60 -0.18
C THR A 89 24.01 -28.71 -0.96
N TYR A 90 23.51 -27.98 -1.96
CA TYR A 90 24.36 -27.32 -2.96
C TYR A 90 24.36 -25.79 -2.88
N ARG A 91 23.33 -25.16 -2.28
CA ARG A 91 23.17 -23.70 -2.33
C ARG A 91 23.28 -23.04 -0.95
N LEU A 92 22.79 -23.69 0.10
CA LEU A 92 22.64 -23.09 1.43
C LEU A 92 23.97 -22.59 1.99
N LYS A 93 25.04 -23.38 1.88
CA LYS A 93 26.37 -22.99 2.38
C LYS A 93 26.85 -21.69 1.75
N ILE A 94 26.86 -21.63 0.41
CA ILE A 94 27.30 -20.47 -0.37
C ILE A 94 26.44 -19.24 -0.05
N VAL A 95 25.12 -19.40 -0.04
CA VAL A 95 24.18 -18.30 0.25
C VAL A 95 24.37 -17.79 1.68
N LYS A 96 24.59 -18.68 2.65
CA LYS A 96 24.78 -18.35 4.05
C LYS A 96 26.09 -17.60 4.29
N GLU A 97 27.21 -18.12 3.82
CA GLU A 97 28.53 -17.51 3.99
C GLU A 97 28.54 -16.08 3.44
N ARG A 98 28.11 -15.91 2.19
CA ARG A 98 28.02 -14.59 1.55
C ARG A 98 27.09 -13.63 2.29
N HIS A 99 25.90 -14.07 2.69
CA HIS A 99 24.97 -13.20 3.41
C HIS A 99 25.57 -12.71 4.73
N LEU A 100 26.25 -13.60 5.46
CA LEU A 100 26.91 -13.26 6.72
C LEU A 100 28.10 -12.33 6.51
N GLU A 101 28.88 -12.52 5.44
CA GLU A 101 29.97 -11.59 5.07
C GLU A 101 29.43 -10.20 4.76
N MET A 102 28.39 -10.09 3.93
CA MET A 102 27.74 -8.81 3.63
C MET A 102 27.14 -8.16 4.89
N LEU A 103 26.61 -8.96 5.81
CA LEU A 103 26.06 -8.47 7.08
C LEU A 103 27.17 -8.01 8.05
N ALA A 104 28.32 -8.67 8.05
CA ALA A 104 29.43 -8.38 8.98
C ALA A 104 30.16 -7.07 8.64
N GLY A 105 30.13 -6.62 7.39
CA GLY A 105 30.78 -5.38 6.97
C GLY A 105 30.33 -4.15 7.77
N SER A 106 31.28 -3.23 8.06
CA SER A 106 30.99 -1.97 8.77
C SER A 106 30.01 -1.08 8.01
N GLU A 107 30.12 -1.07 6.67
CA GLU A 107 29.23 -0.35 5.76
C GLU A 107 28.14 -1.26 5.16
N SER A 108 27.69 -2.27 5.92
CA SER A 108 26.72 -3.27 5.43
C SER A 108 25.44 -2.61 4.91
N ILE A 109 25.23 -2.69 3.60
CA ILE A 109 24.01 -2.22 2.94
C ILE A 109 22.77 -2.93 3.49
N ILE A 110 22.90 -4.20 3.85
CA ILE A 110 21.83 -5.02 4.39
C ILE A 110 21.39 -4.48 5.76
N LYS A 111 22.34 -4.08 6.62
CA LYS A 111 22.01 -3.44 7.91
C LYS A 111 21.36 -2.09 7.71
N LYS A 112 21.92 -1.25 6.83
CA LYS A 112 21.41 0.10 6.55
C LYS A 112 19.96 0.07 6.04
N ILE A 113 19.62 -0.87 5.16
CA ILE A 113 18.25 -1.01 4.66
C ILE A 113 17.36 -1.71 5.69
N GLY A 114 17.88 -2.76 6.33
CA GLY A 114 17.13 -3.58 7.29
C GLY A 114 16.68 -2.82 8.53
N SER A 115 17.47 -1.85 9.01
CA SER A 115 17.13 -1.03 10.18
C SER A 115 15.96 -0.06 9.93
N GLU A 116 15.74 0.34 8.69
CA GLU A 116 14.71 1.31 8.32
C GLU A 116 13.36 0.67 7.95
N LEU A 117 13.25 -0.66 8.02
CA LEU A 117 12.00 -1.36 7.72
C LEU A 117 10.94 -1.05 8.78
N ASP A 118 9.92 -0.31 8.39
CA ASP A 118 8.79 0.07 9.25
C ASP A 118 7.49 0.04 8.43
N ALA A 119 6.89 -1.15 8.36
CA ALA A 119 5.63 -1.35 7.65
C ALA A 119 4.46 -0.58 8.30
N GLY A 120 4.60 -0.21 9.58
CA GLY A 120 3.58 0.50 10.34
C GLY A 120 3.52 1.98 10.00
N ARG A 121 4.67 2.63 9.77
CA ARG A 121 4.75 4.05 9.40
C ARG A 121 4.91 4.30 7.91
N PHE A 122 5.72 3.46 7.25
CA PHE A 122 6.16 3.62 5.85
C PHE A 122 5.91 2.33 5.03
N PRO A 123 4.64 1.95 4.78
CA PRO A 123 4.32 0.65 4.16
C PRO A 123 4.79 0.53 2.72
N HIS A 124 4.71 1.59 1.91
CA HIS A 124 5.17 1.56 0.52
C HIS A 124 6.70 1.52 0.44
N GLU A 125 7.37 2.39 1.19
CA GLU A 125 8.82 2.45 1.30
C GLU A 125 9.37 1.12 1.83
N THR A 126 8.74 0.54 2.85
CA THR A 126 9.10 -0.78 3.37
C THR A 126 8.96 -1.87 2.31
N ALA A 127 7.90 -1.85 1.48
CA ALA A 127 7.75 -2.80 0.38
C ALA A 127 8.90 -2.65 -0.65
N VAL A 128 9.27 -1.41 -1.00
CA VAL A 128 10.41 -1.11 -1.88
C VAL A 128 11.72 -1.62 -1.26
N LEU A 129 11.98 -1.31 0.01
CA LEU A 129 13.19 -1.73 0.72
C LEU A 129 13.31 -3.26 0.82
N LYS A 130 12.21 -3.97 1.09
CA LYS A 130 12.22 -5.44 1.08
C LYS A 130 12.54 -6.00 -0.32
N LEU A 131 12.01 -5.40 -1.40
CA LEU A 131 12.35 -5.82 -2.76
C LEU A 131 13.83 -5.55 -3.10
N ILE A 132 14.37 -4.41 -2.65
CA ILE A 132 15.82 -4.11 -2.79
C ILE A 132 16.65 -5.13 -2.01
N LEU A 133 16.28 -5.48 -0.77
CA LEU A 133 16.95 -6.54 -0.02
C LEU A 133 16.86 -7.90 -0.73
N ALA A 134 15.73 -8.22 -1.36
CA ALA A 134 15.57 -9.43 -2.16
C ALA A 134 16.52 -9.43 -3.36
N ILE A 135 16.65 -8.29 -4.06
CA ILE A 135 17.58 -8.11 -5.17
C ILE A 135 19.02 -8.29 -4.70
N ILE A 136 19.44 -7.63 -3.62
CA ILE A 136 20.80 -7.76 -3.05
C ILE A 136 21.08 -9.22 -2.65
N THR A 137 20.08 -9.90 -2.10
CA THR A 137 20.17 -11.32 -1.73
C THR A 137 20.20 -12.24 -2.95
N CYS A 138 19.58 -11.86 -4.07
CA CYS A 138 19.49 -12.69 -5.26
C CYS A 138 20.60 -12.42 -6.29
N GLY A 139 21.04 -11.17 -6.47
CA GLY A 139 21.74 -10.63 -7.64
C GLY A 139 23.23 -10.95 -7.78
N HIS A 140 23.62 -12.20 -7.58
CA HIS A 140 25.01 -12.63 -7.78
C HIS A 140 25.25 -13.09 -9.23
N PRO A 141 26.48 -12.93 -9.79
CA PRO A 141 26.80 -13.33 -11.16
C PRO A 141 26.54 -14.81 -11.47
N ASP A 142 26.66 -15.70 -10.47
CA ASP A 142 26.36 -17.14 -10.59
C ASP A 142 24.89 -17.49 -10.30
N SER A 143 24.03 -16.49 -10.13
CA SER A 143 22.59 -16.70 -10.05
C SER A 143 21.99 -16.53 -11.43
N ASP A 144 21.43 -17.61 -11.98
CA ASP A 144 20.64 -17.57 -13.21
C ASP A 144 19.30 -16.82 -13.03
N ASN A 145 19.13 -16.09 -11.93
CA ASN A 145 17.85 -15.57 -11.46
C ASN A 145 17.49 -14.22 -12.11
N HIS A 146 17.99 -13.95 -13.33
CA HIS A 146 17.71 -12.71 -14.07
C HIS A 146 16.20 -12.42 -14.17
N LEU A 147 15.37 -13.46 -14.32
CA LEU A 147 13.91 -13.31 -14.37
C LEU A 147 13.33 -12.78 -13.05
N ASP A 148 13.80 -13.28 -11.90
CA ASP A 148 13.32 -12.82 -10.60
C ASP A 148 13.78 -11.40 -10.30
N LEU A 149 15.02 -11.05 -10.66
CA LEU A 149 15.52 -9.68 -10.56
C LEU A 149 14.65 -8.74 -11.39
N ALA A 150 14.36 -9.09 -12.64
CA ALA A 150 13.50 -8.30 -13.51
C ALA A 150 12.10 -8.08 -12.91
N ARG A 151 11.51 -9.14 -12.34
CA ARG A 151 10.21 -9.13 -11.65
C ARG A 151 10.20 -8.26 -10.39
N PHE A 152 11.30 -8.24 -9.63
CA PHE A 152 11.42 -7.41 -8.43
C PHE A 152 11.54 -5.93 -8.81
N TYR A 153 12.37 -5.59 -9.79
CA TYR A 153 12.47 -4.22 -10.29
C TYR A 153 11.15 -3.70 -10.87
N LEU A 154 10.41 -4.54 -11.61
CA LEU A 154 9.08 -4.18 -12.12
C LEU A 154 8.11 -3.84 -10.98
N ARG A 155 8.13 -4.62 -9.89
CA ARG A 155 7.28 -4.35 -8.71
C ARG A 155 7.72 -3.09 -7.95
N ILE A 156 9.01 -2.79 -7.91
CA ILE A 156 9.51 -1.52 -7.37
C ILE A 156 8.98 -0.34 -8.20
N ALA A 157 8.99 -0.46 -9.54
CA ALA A 157 8.42 0.56 -10.42
C ALA A 157 6.93 0.78 -10.14
N TRP A 158 6.15 -0.30 -9.95
CA TRP A 158 4.74 -0.20 -9.58
C TRP A 158 4.53 0.47 -8.22
N LEU A 159 5.39 0.20 -7.24
CA LEU A 159 5.32 0.84 -5.93
C LEU A 159 5.62 2.33 -6.02
N PHE A 160 6.64 2.75 -6.78
CA PHE A 160 6.90 4.17 -7.00
C PHE A 160 5.71 4.86 -7.69
N ARG A 161 5.11 4.21 -8.69
CA ARG A 161 3.90 4.72 -9.35
C ARG A 161 2.73 4.87 -8.39
N ASP A 162 2.53 3.91 -7.49
CA ASP A 162 1.49 3.98 -6.45
C ASP A 162 1.80 5.10 -5.42
N MET A 163 3.08 5.31 -5.08
CA MET A 163 3.52 6.41 -4.20
C MET A 163 3.33 7.79 -4.83
N ASP A 164 3.53 7.92 -6.14
CA ASP A 164 3.31 9.19 -6.86
C ASP A 164 1.81 9.50 -7.04
N ARG A 165 0.96 8.46 -7.09
CA ARG A 165 -0.50 8.58 -7.26
C ARG A 165 -1.29 8.65 -5.95
N GLY A 166 -0.76 8.09 -4.86
CA GLY A 166 -1.50 7.80 -3.63
C GLY A 166 -1.00 8.56 -2.41
N GLU A 167 -1.92 8.88 -1.50
CA GLU A 167 -1.56 9.29 -0.14
C GLU A 167 -1.06 8.09 0.68
N ASN A 168 -0.21 8.34 1.68
CA ASN A 168 0.27 7.29 2.59
C ASN A 168 -0.92 6.49 3.19
N PRO A 169 -0.91 5.15 3.14
CA PRO A 169 -2.01 4.32 3.61
C PRO A 169 -2.44 4.54 5.05
N ASN A 170 -1.47 4.81 5.92
CA ASN A 170 -1.72 5.09 7.33
C ASN A 170 -2.32 6.47 7.51
N VAL A 171 -1.92 7.45 6.69
CA VAL A 171 -2.55 8.78 6.64
C VAL A 171 -4.00 8.64 6.20
N GLN A 172 -4.29 7.81 5.19
CA GLN A 172 -5.66 7.55 4.73
C GLN A 172 -6.51 6.81 5.79
N LEU A 173 -5.93 5.81 6.46
CA LEU A 173 -6.60 5.09 7.55
C LEU A 173 -6.88 6.00 8.75
N MET A 174 -5.90 6.82 9.14
CA MET A 174 -6.05 7.80 10.21
C MET A 174 -7.08 8.88 9.87
N LYS A 175 -7.14 9.35 8.62
CA LYS A 175 -8.23 10.22 8.13
C LYS A 175 -9.59 9.55 8.33
N GLY A 176 -9.71 8.26 8.03
CA GLY A 176 -10.92 7.48 8.26
C GLY A 176 -11.34 7.42 9.73
N TYR A 177 -10.40 7.10 10.64
CA TYR A 177 -10.68 7.08 12.09
C TYR A 177 -11.03 8.46 12.63
N LEU A 178 -10.32 9.50 12.23
CA LEU A 178 -10.61 10.88 12.65
C LEU A 178 -11.98 11.34 12.14
N SER A 179 -12.35 10.96 10.91
CA SER A 179 -13.68 11.26 10.37
C SER A 179 -14.81 10.54 11.13
N ASP A 180 -14.60 9.31 11.62
CA ASP A 180 -15.59 8.61 12.48
C ASP A 180 -15.78 9.35 13.81
N VAL A 181 -14.68 9.80 14.42
CA VAL A 181 -14.72 10.58 15.66
C VAL A 181 -15.41 11.93 15.44
N ASP A 182 -15.09 12.65 14.36
CA ASP A 182 -15.75 13.90 14.00
C ASP A 182 -17.27 13.70 13.80
N GLY A 183 -17.67 12.61 13.13
CA GLY A 183 -19.07 12.26 12.95
C GLY A 183 -19.81 12.03 14.27
N ARG A 184 -19.17 11.35 15.22
CA ARG A 184 -19.72 11.14 16.58
C ARG A 184 -19.82 12.43 17.39
N LEU A 185 -18.83 13.32 17.29
CA LEU A 185 -18.86 14.63 17.95
C LEU A 185 -19.97 15.53 17.38
N ALA A 186 -20.15 15.54 16.05
CA ALA A 186 -21.24 16.26 15.42
C ALA A 186 -22.62 15.74 15.83
N MET A 187 -22.77 14.41 16.02
CA MET A 187 -24.00 13.84 16.58
C MET A 187 -24.23 14.31 18.02
N LEU A 188 -23.21 14.30 18.86
CA LEU A 188 -23.31 14.79 20.24
C LEU A 188 -23.73 16.26 20.31
N GLU A 189 -23.15 17.11 19.45
CA GLU A 189 -23.53 18.53 19.33
C GLU A 189 -25.01 18.69 18.98
N LYS A 190 -25.48 17.92 18.00
CA LYS A 190 -26.89 17.92 17.59
C LYS A 190 -27.81 17.48 18.73
N ASP A 191 -27.42 16.47 19.49
CA ASP A 191 -28.23 15.94 20.60
C ASP A 191 -28.29 16.95 21.76
N LEU A 192 -27.18 17.61 22.10
CA LEU A 192 -27.16 18.69 23.08
C LEU A 192 -28.07 19.86 22.67
N GLY A 193 -28.00 20.27 21.40
CA GLY A 193 -28.89 21.31 20.86
C GLY A 193 -30.38 20.92 20.90
N GLN A 194 -30.71 19.64 20.73
CA GLN A 194 -32.10 19.16 20.91
C GLN A 194 -32.55 19.25 22.37
N VAL A 195 -31.70 18.89 23.33
CA VAL A 195 -32.02 19.03 24.76
C VAL A 195 -32.26 20.50 25.11
N GLU A 196 -31.41 21.41 24.62
CA GLU A 196 -31.59 22.85 24.83
C GLU A 196 -32.93 23.35 24.26
N ALA A 197 -33.29 22.91 23.04
CA ALA A 197 -34.57 23.26 22.42
C ALA A 197 -35.77 22.75 23.24
N ARG A 198 -35.72 21.51 23.74
CA ARG A 198 -36.78 20.95 24.60
C ARG A 198 -36.92 21.69 25.92
N LEU A 199 -35.82 22.12 26.53
CA LEU A 199 -35.88 22.94 27.75
C LEU A 199 -36.53 24.29 27.49
N LYS A 200 -36.26 24.93 26.34
CA LYS A 200 -36.94 26.18 25.94
C LYS A 200 -38.45 25.97 25.72
N GLU A 201 -38.85 24.85 25.14
CA GLU A 201 -40.28 24.50 25.01
C GLU A 201 -40.96 24.36 26.38
N ILE A 202 -40.31 23.69 27.34
CA ILE A 202 -40.83 23.55 28.71
C ILE A 202 -40.91 24.92 29.39
N GLU A 203 -39.86 25.74 29.30
CA GLU A 203 -39.83 27.09 29.86
C GLU A 203 -40.97 27.95 29.30
N SER A 204 -41.19 27.92 27.98
CA SER A 204 -42.29 28.64 27.33
C SER A 204 -43.67 28.11 27.76
N ALA A 205 -43.82 26.80 27.91
CA ALA A 205 -45.07 26.19 28.35
C ALA A 205 -45.38 26.58 29.81
N VAL A 206 -44.38 26.56 30.69
CA VAL A 206 -44.51 27.03 32.07
C VAL A 206 -44.88 28.51 32.08
N ALA A 207 -44.19 29.36 31.31
CA ALA A 207 -44.47 30.80 31.26
C ALA A 207 -45.91 31.12 30.81
N SER A 208 -46.39 30.44 29.77
CA SER A 208 -47.72 30.65 29.20
C SER A 208 -48.86 30.45 30.21
N GLN A 209 -48.70 29.53 31.18
CA GLN A 209 -49.68 29.29 32.24
C GLN A 209 -49.83 30.47 33.22
N PHE A 210 -48.89 31.42 33.23
CA PHE A 210 -48.96 32.61 34.09
C PHE A 210 -49.36 33.87 33.31
N GLU A 211 -49.23 33.83 31.99
CA GLU A 211 -49.60 34.91 31.07
C GLU A 211 -51.05 34.79 30.57
N ASP A 212 -51.70 33.64 30.71
CA ASP A 212 -53.09 33.42 30.28
C ASP A 212 -54.11 34.22 31.12
N ASP A 213 -54.83 35.14 30.48
CA ASP A 213 -55.85 36.01 31.11
C ASP A 213 -57.08 35.25 31.63
N ASN A 214 -57.29 34.00 31.20
CA ASN A 214 -58.40 33.16 31.69
C ASN A 214 -58.15 32.57 33.07
N ILE A 215 -56.93 32.69 33.61
CA ILE A 215 -56.56 32.18 34.93
C ILE A 215 -56.72 33.31 35.96
N SER A 216 -57.49 33.05 37.02
CA SER A 216 -57.77 34.07 38.04
C SER A 216 -56.51 34.53 38.76
N ALA A 217 -56.50 35.81 39.18
CA ALA A 217 -55.37 36.41 39.88
C ALA A 217 -55.03 35.68 41.21
N GLU A 218 -56.04 35.19 41.93
CA GLU A 218 -55.84 34.39 43.15
C GLU A 218 -55.17 33.04 42.86
N LEU A 219 -55.57 32.36 41.79
CA LEU A 219 -54.94 31.10 41.40
C LEU A 219 -53.49 31.32 40.94
N LYS A 220 -53.23 32.37 40.14
CA LYS A 220 -51.87 32.78 39.75
C LYS A 220 -51.00 33.07 40.99
N SER A 221 -51.52 33.84 41.95
CA SER A 221 -50.82 34.15 43.20
C SER A 221 -50.44 32.89 43.98
N SER A 222 -51.32 31.89 44.01
CA SER A 222 -51.07 30.63 44.74
C SER A 222 -50.03 29.73 44.04
N LEU A 223 -49.85 29.87 42.72
CA LEU A 223 -48.93 29.07 41.90
C LEU A 223 -47.55 29.69 41.71
N TYR A 224 -47.33 30.97 42.07
CA TYR A 224 -46.01 31.62 41.98
C TYR A 224 -44.87 30.82 42.63
N PRO A 225 -45.01 30.26 43.86
CA PRO A 225 -43.97 29.44 44.47
C PRO A 225 -43.61 28.19 43.64
N VAL A 226 -44.57 27.65 42.89
CA VAL A 226 -44.35 26.50 42.00
C VAL A 226 -43.60 26.95 40.73
N LYS A 227 -43.97 28.11 40.16
CA LYS A 227 -43.24 28.74 39.04
C LYS A 227 -41.76 28.95 39.39
N ASP A 228 -41.50 29.48 40.58
CA ASP A 228 -40.14 29.74 41.04
C ASP A 228 -39.33 28.44 41.13
N ARG A 229 -39.94 27.36 41.60
CA ARG A 229 -39.29 26.03 41.60
C ARG A 229 -38.99 25.52 40.20
N TYR A 230 -39.90 25.68 39.23
CA TYR A 230 -39.62 25.33 37.84
C TYR A 230 -38.44 26.14 37.29
N ASN A 231 -38.41 27.44 37.55
CA ASN A 231 -37.34 28.33 37.08
C ASN A 231 -35.98 27.95 37.67
N VAL A 232 -35.93 27.59 38.95
CA VAL A 232 -34.70 27.13 39.62
C VAL A 232 -34.17 25.85 38.96
N GLU A 233 -35.03 24.86 38.71
CA GLU A 233 -34.59 23.61 38.07
C GLU A 233 -34.21 23.81 36.61
N LEU A 234 -34.96 24.63 35.85
CA LEU A 234 -34.61 24.96 34.46
C LEU A 234 -33.28 25.72 34.37
N ALA A 235 -32.98 26.61 35.31
CA ALA A 235 -31.68 27.28 35.40
C ALA A 235 -30.56 26.27 35.68
N SER A 236 -30.75 25.33 36.62
CA SER A 236 -29.82 24.24 36.90
C SER A 236 -29.53 23.38 35.66
N PHE A 237 -30.56 23.01 34.88
CA PHE A 237 -30.37 22.30 33.61
C PHE A 237 -29.55 23.10 32.59
N LYS A 238 -29.79 24.42 32.48
CA LYS A 238 -29.03 25.30 31.58
C LYS A 238 -27.54 25.39 31.99
N GLU A 239 -27.23 25.43 33.28
CA GLU A 239 -25.85 25.40 33.78
C GLU A 239 -25.15 24.08 33.42
N VAL A 240 -25.82 22.95 33.61
CA VAL A 240 -25.28 21.62 33.25
C VAL A 240 -25.04 21.52 31.75
N LEU A 241 -25.96 22.02 30.91
CA LEU A 241 -25.76 22.05 29.45
C LEU A 241 -24.55 22.88 29.06
N SER A 242 -24.38 24.07 29.65
CA SER A 242 -23.21 24.91 29.39
C SER A 242 -21.89 24.22 29.75
N LEU A 243 -21.87 23.46 30.85
CA LEU A 243 -20.72 22.64 31.21
C LEU A 243 -20.46 21.52 30.20
N LEU A 244 -21.51 20.85 29.71
CA LEU A 244 -21.40 19.79 28.70
C LEU A 244 -20.90 20.33 27.36
N ASP A 245 -21.36 21.51 26.93
CA ASP A 245 -20.85 22.20 25.74
C ASP A 245 -19.36 22.50 25.86
N GLY A 246 -18.92 23.03 27.02
CA GLY A 246 -17.50 23.28 27.27
C GLY A 246 -16.64 22.01 27.23
N LYS A 247 -17.17 20.87 27.71
CA LYS A 247 -16.48 19.56 27.61
C LYS A 247 -16.46 19.03 26.18
N ARG A 248 -17.53 19.20 25.41
CA ARG A 248 -17.57 18.88 23.98
C ARG A 248 -16.52 19.69 23.23
N ASP A 249 -16.39 20.98 23.50
CA ASP A 249 -15.40 21.85 22.83
C ASP A 249 -13.97 21.43 23.14
N ALA A 250 -13.71 21.03 24.39
CA ALA A 250 -12.42 20.47 24.76
C ALA A 250 -12.12 19.17 23.98
N LEU A 251 -13.10 18.29 23.79
CA LEU A 251 -12.94 17.09 22.95
C LEU A 251 -12.70 17.46 21.48
N SER A 252 -13.43 18.43 20.94
CA SER A 252 -13.21 18.93 19.57
C SER A 252 -11.79 19.46 19.38
N GLN A 253 -11.27 20.19 20.37
CA GLN A 253 -9.90 20.70 20.34
C GLN A 253 -8.85 19.57 20.37
N ILE A 254 -9.04 18.55 21.19
CA ILE A 254 -8.17 17.36 21.22
C ILE A 254 -8.17 16.65 19.86
N VAL A 255 -9.32 16.54 19.19
CA VAL A 255 -9.41 15.93 17.85
C VAL A 255 -8.69 16.76 16.80
N LYS A 256 -8.77 18.10 16.87
CA LYS A 256 -7.99 19.00 16.00
C LYS A 256 -6.49 18.84 16.21
N GLU A 257 -6.04 18.77 17.46
CA GLU A 257 -4.63 18.53 17.81
C GLU A 257 -4.17 17.16 17.31
N HIS A 258 -4.94 16.10 17.57
CA HIS A 258 -4.66 14.75 17.08
C HIS A 258 -4.58 14.73 15.55
N ARG A 259 -5.48 15.42 14.84
CA ARG A 259 -5.45 15.57 13.39
C ARG A 259 -4.17 16.25 12.92
N SER A 260 -3.75 17.34 13.57
CA SER A 260 -2.52 18.06 13.22
C SER A 260 -1.26 17.22 13.44
N LEU A 261 -1.21 16.44 14.53
CA LEU A 261 -0.08 15.57 14.86
C LEU A 261 -0.02 14.33 13.96
N ALA A 262 -1.17 13.74 13.64
CA ALA A 262 -1.23 12.51 12.85
C ALA A 262 -1.10 12.75 11.34
N LEU A 263 -1.58 13.89 10.83
CA LEU A 263 -1.67 14.17 9.39
C LEU A 263 -0.82 15.38 8.93
N GLY A 264 -0.23 16.14 9.84
CA GLY A 264 0.45 17.42 9.53
C GLY A 264 -0.53 18.58 9.32
N THR A 265 -0.03 19.82 9.40
CA THR A 265 -0.78 21.00 8.97
C THR A 265 -0.78 21.07 7.45
N THR A 266 -1.97 21.16 6.84
CA THR A 266 -2.19 21.22 5.38
C THR A 266 -1.56 22.45 4.68
N SER A 267 -0.74 23.23 5.39
CA SER A 267 -0.16 24.49 4.94
C SER A 267 1.35 24.45 4.71
N ASP A 268 2.06 23.40 5.10
CA ASP A 268 3.49 23.28 4.80
C ASP A 268 3.77 21.96 4.07
N GLU A 269 4.28 22.10 2.84
CA GLU A 269 4.95 21.05 2.06
C GLU A 269 6.24 20.54 2.73
N SER A 270 6.29 20.46 4.06
CA SER A 270 7.30 19.63 4.73
C SER A 270 6.80 18.20 4.67
N ALA A 271 7.09 17.53 3.55
CA ALA A 271 6.97 16.08 3.44
C ALA A 271 7.42 15.43 4.75
N LEU A 272 6.56 14.61 5.35
CA LEU A 272 6.95 13.76 6.47
C LEU A 272 8.23 13.04 6.04
N GLY A 273 9.36 13.41 6.64
CA GLY A 273 10.67 12.84 6.31
C GLY A 273 10.65 11.31 6.44
N PHE A 274 11.59 10.64 5.78
CA PHE A 274 11.74 9.19 5.92
C PHE A 274 12.68 8.91 7.10
N HIS A 275 12.12 8.58 8.26
CA HIS A 275 12.86 8.47 9.53
C HIS A 275 13.70 9.72 9.82
N SER A 276 15.02 9.59 9.87
CA SER A 276 15.98 10.68 10.08
C SER A 276 16.41 11.38 8.79
N HIS A 277 15.91 10.93 7.63
CA HIS A 277 16.22 11.47 6.31
C HIS A 277 15.20 12.50 5.86
N ARG A 278 15.65 13.45 5.02
CA ARG A 278 14.78 14.49 4.46
C ARG A 278 13.62 13.89 3.65
N SER A 279 13.87 12.77 2.97
CA SER A 279 12.87 12.04 2.21
C SER A 279 13.35 10.61 1.94
N PHE A 280 12.45 9.75 1.45
CA PHE A 280 12.83 8.41 1.02
C PHE A 280 13.82 8.44 -0.16
N TYR A 281 13.67 9.41 -1.06
CA TYR A 281 14.63 9.64 -2.15
C TYR A 281 16.03 9.97 -1.63
N ASP A 282 16.14 10.82 -0.59
CA ASP A 282 17.43 11.16 0.03
C ASP A 282 18.09 9.92 0.63
N PHE A 283 17.32 9.09 1.35
CA PHE A 283 17.82 7.81 1.87
C PHE A 283 18.36 6.91 0.75
N LEU A 284 17.56 6.65 -0.29
CA LEU A 284 17.99 5.79 -1.40
C LEU A 284 19.21 6.36 -2.13
N SER A 285 19.27 7.68 -2.32
CA SER A 285 20.41 8.37 -2.96
C SER A 285 21.70 8.13 -2.20
N GLN A 286 21.68 8.17 -0.86
CA GLN A 286 22.86 7.86 -0.04
C GLN A 286 23.34 6.41 -0.27
N LEU A 287 22.42 5.46 -0.48
CA LEU A 287 22.76 4.06 -0.74
C LEU A 287 23.39 3.84 -2.12
N THR A 288 22.97 4.59 -3.14
CA THR A 288 23.48 4.44 -4.53
C THR A 288 24.98 4.68 -4.67
N SER A 289 25.58 5.46 -3.77
CA SER A 289 27.04 5.69 -3.72
C SER A 289 27.82 4.38 -3.58
N SER A 290 27.23 3.39 -2.89
CA SER A 290 27.83 2.07 -2.67
C SER A 290 27.28 0.98 -3.60
N HIS A 291 26.04 1.10 -4.05
CA HIS A 291 25.33 0.08 -4.82
C HIS A 291 24.58 0.71 -6.01
N LYS A 292 25.16 0.62 -7.20
CA LYS A 292 24.67 1.30 -8.41
C LYS A 292 23.32 0.81 -8.95
N GLU A 293 22.86 -0.37 -8.54
CA GLU A 293 21.59 -0.96 -9.02
C GLU A 293 20.41 -0.72 -8.04
N ILE A 294 20.49 0.32 -7.20
CA ILE A 294 19.35 0.77 -6.37
C ILE A 294 18.55 1.81 -7.17
N PRO A 295 17.26 1.57 -7.46
CA PRO A 295 16.44 2.52 -8.20
C PRO A 295 15.98 3.67 -7.31
N LEU A 296 16.03 4.89 -7.82
CA LEU A 296 15.60 6.09 -7.07
C LEU A 296 14.17 6.52 -7.37
N ASN A 297 13.60 6.01 -8.46
CA ASN A 297 12.26 6.37 -8.97
C ASN A 297 11.75 5.26 -9.91
N GLU A 298 10.52 5.42 -10.40
CA GLU A 298 9.90 4.49 -11.34
C GLU A 298 10.77 4.23 -12.58
N LYS A 299 11.29 5.30 -13.22
CA LYS A 299 12.06 5.19 -14.47
C LYS A 299 13.33 4.37 -14.29
N ASP A 300 14.06 4.55 -13.18
CA ASP A 300 15.26 3.77 -12.87
C ASP A 300 14.92 2.31 -12.63
N ALA A 301 13.84 2.04 -11.89
CA ALA A 301 13.35 0.68 -11.65
C ALA A 301 12.96 -0.01 -12.96
N LEU A 302 12.26 0.68 -13.87
CA LEU A 302 11.92 0.15 -15.20
C LEU A 302 13.16 -0.16 -16.05
N LYS A 303 14.16 0.73 -16.06
CA LYS A 303 15.43 0.47 -16.78
C LYS A 303 16.11 -0.80 -16.30
N PHE A 304 16.23 -0.99 -14.98
CA PHE A 304 16.81 -2.22 -14.43
C PHE A 304 15.95 -3.45 -14.73
N SER A 305 14.62 -3.32 -14.68
CA SER A 305 13.70 -4.39 -15.05
C SER A 305 13.91 -4.84 -16.50
N VAL A 306 13.95 -3.90 -17.46
CA VAL A 306 14.21 -4.18 -18.89
C VAL A 306 15.55 -4.88 -19.06
N MET A 307 16.62 -4.35 -18.45
CA MET A 307 17.96 -4.95 -18.52
C MET A 307 17.94 -6.43 -18.11
N TYR A 308 17.31 -6.75 -16.97
CA TYR A 308 17.26 -8.11 -16.46
C TYR A 308 16.30 -9.02 -17.23
N TYR A 309 15.18 -8.49 -17.75
CA TYR A 309 14.31 -9.25 -18.66
C TYR A 309 15.03 -9.63 -19.95
N ILE A 310 15.82 -8.72 -20.54
CA ILE A 310 16.63 -9.00 -21.72
C ILE A 310 17.65 -10.10 -21.45
N LYS A 311 18.37 -10.03 -20.32
CA LYS A 311 19.30 -11.10 -19.88
C LYS A 311 18.58 -12.44 -19.74
N ALA A 312 17.46 -12.47 -19.02
CA ALA A 312 16.66 -13.68 -18.83
C ALA A 312 16.13 -14.27 -20.15
N PHE A 313 15.70 -13.39 -21.08
CA PHE A 313 15.18 -13.79 -22.39
C PHE A 313 16.26 -14.39 -23.29
N ARG A 314 17.48 -13.85 -23.25
CA ARG A 314 18.64 -14.38 -23.99
C ARG A 314 19.13 -15.71 -23.43
N ASP A 315 19.16 -15.84 -22.10
CA ASP A 315 19.63 -17.06 -21.44
C ASP A 315 18.70 -18.25 -21.68
N GLY A 316 17.39 -18.01 -21.83
CA GLY A 316 16.37 -19.01 -22.17
C GLY A 316 16.14 -20.10 -21.10
N ARG A 317 16.94 -20.15 -20.03
CA ARG A 317 16.89 -21.18 -18.98
C ARG A 317 15.63 -21.12 -18.13
N ASN A 318 15.16 -19.92 -17.82
CA ASN A 318 14.06 -19.67 -16.87
C ASN A 318 12.77 -19.16 -17.54
N ILE A 319 12.72 -19.11 -18.87
CA ILE A 319 11.54 -18.65 -19.63
C ILE A 319 11.14 -19.76 -20.60
N ALA A 320 10.02 -20.44 -20.32
CA ALA A 320 9.53 -21.50 -21.18
C ALA A 320 9.03 -20.97 -22.54
N LYS A 321 9.23 -21.75 -23.60
CA LYS A 321 8.70 -21.43 -24.94
C LYS A 321 7.18 -21.33 -24.93
N GLY A 322 6.63 -20.47 -25.79
CA GLY A 322 5.18 -20.21 -25.87
C GLY A 322 4.78 -19.02 -25.01
N ASN A 323 3.75 -19.17 -24.18
CA ASN A 323 3.13 -18.07 -23.44
C ASN A 323 4.11 -17.26 -22.58
N GLN A 324 5.03 -17.90 -21.84
CA GLN A 324 5.99 -17.18 -21.00
C GLN A 324 6.99 -16.37 -21.84
N GLN A 325 7.50 -16.95 -22.92
CA GLN A 325 8.37 -16.25 -23.87
C GLN A 325 7.66 -15.05 -24.51
N MET A 326 6.40 -15.22 -24.94
CA MET A 326 5.61 -14.12 -25.49
C MET A 326 5.40 -13.00 -24.46
N GLN A 327 5.05 -13.36 -23.23
CA GLN A 327 4.83 -12.38 -22.16
C GLN A 327 6.11 -11.63 -21.81
N ALA A 328 7.25 -12.32 -21.74
CA ALA A 328 8.55 -11.69 -21.49
C ALA A 328 8.94 -10.75 -22.63
N SER A 329 8.78 -11.17 -23.89
CA SER A 329 9.04 -10.31 -25.06
C SER A 329 8.14 -9.07 -25.07
N TYR A 330 6.86 -9.23 -24.73
CA TYR A 330 5.92 -8.11 -24.61
C TYR A 330 6.34 -7.15 -23.50
N LEU A 331 6.68 -7.66 -22.32
CA LEU A 331 7.13 -6.83 -21.20
C LEU A 331 8.40 -6.05 -21.55
N ILE A 332 9.38 -6.67 -22.20
CA ILE A 332 10.56 -5.94 -22.68
C ILE A 332 10.14 -4.79 -23.59
N ALA A 333 9.22 -5.04 -24.53
CA ALA A 333 8.75 -4.01 -25.46
C ALA A 333 8.06 -2.84 -24.75
N GLU A 334 7.06 -3.14 -23.92
CA GLU A 334 6.24 -2.13 -23.25
C GLU A 334 7.06 -1.33 -22.24
N LEU A 335 7.92 -1.98 -21.47
CA LEU A 335 8.77 -1.28 -20.53
C LEU A 335 9.82 -0.41 -21.25
N SER A 336 10.37 -0.87 -22.38
CA SER A 336 11.28 -0.07 -23.23
C SER A 336 10.59 1.19 -23.75
N ARG A 337 9.33 1.08 -24.20
CA ARG A 337 8.53 2.22 -24.64
C ARG A 337 8.37 3.25 -23.52
N ARG A 338 8.00 2.81 -22.31
CA ARG A 338 7.79 3.67 -21.14
C ARG A 338 9.05 4.45 -20.71
N ILE A 339 10.23 3.89 -20.94
CA ILE A 339 11.50 4.57 -20.61
C ILE A 339 12.02 5.46 -21.76
N GLY A 340 11.37 5.44 -22.93
CA GLY A 340 11.71 6.23 -24.12
C GLY A 340 12.59 5.49 -25.15
N GLU A 341 12.85 4.20 -24.97
CA GLU A 341 13.70 3.39 -25.85
C GLU A 341 12.88 2.80 -27.03
N HIS A 342 12.38 3.69 -27.90
CA HIS A 342 11.36 3.36 -28.89
C HIS A 342 11.80 2.35 -29.96
N GLU A 343 13.06 2.35 -30.38
CA GLU A 343 13.56 1.37 -31.37
C GLU A 343 13.66 -0.03 -30.77
N GLN A 344 14.12 -0.15 -29.52
CA GLN A 344 14.12 -1.43 -28.80
C GLN A 344 12.68 -1.92 -28.59
N ALA A 345 11.78 -1.03 -28.17
CA ALA A 345 10.37 -1.37 -28.01
C ALA A 345 9.77 -1.95 -29.30
N LYS A 346 10.02 -1.30 -30.44
CA LYS A 346 9.55 -1.74 -31.77
C LYS A 346 10.06 -3.13 -32.15
N GLU A 347 11.34 -3.43 -31.92
CA GLU A 347 11.91 -4.76 -32.20
C GLU A 347 11.20 -5.87 -31.39
N TYR A 348 11.00 -5.64 -30.10
CA TYR A 348 10.36 -6.60 -29.21
C TYR A 348 8.84 -6.70 -29.42
N PHE A 349 8.15 -5.63 -29.81
CA PHE A 349 6.74 -5.70 -30.23
C PHE A 349 6.59 -6.58 -31.49
N ASN A 350 7.43 -6.39 -32.51
CA ASN A 350 7.43 -7.22 -33.71
C ASN A 350 7.73 -8.69 -33.39
N THR A 351 8.68 -8.94 -32.48
CA THR A 351 9.00 -10.30 -32.01
C THR A 351 7.82 -10.95 -31.30
N THR A 352 7.14 -10.23 -30.41
CA THR A 352 5.94 -10.69 -29.71
C THR A 352 4.81 -11.01 -30.71
N ILE A 353 4.59 -10.14 -31.70
CA ILE A 353 3.55 -10.33 -32.71
C ILE A 353 3.81 -11.59 -33.54
N ARG A 354 5.03 -11.76 -34.04
CA ARG A 354 5.43 -12.94 -34.83
C ARG A 354 5.28 -14.22 -34.02
N THR A 355 5.86 -14.26 -32.82
CA THR A 355 5.82 -15.46 -31.96
C THR A 355 4.40 -15.80 -31.51
N GLY A 356 3.58 -14.78 -31.25
CA GLY A 356 2.16 -14.97 -30.91
C GLY A 356 1.33 -15.54 -32.04
N GLN A 357 1.48 -15.04 -33.27
CA GLN A 357 0.81 -15.58 -34.44
C GLN A 357 1.19 -17.05 -34.69
N GLU A 358 2.50 -17.37 -34.61
CA GLU A 358 2.98 -18.74 -34.76
C GLU A 358 2.42 -19.68 -33.69
N PHE A 359 2.39 -19.24 -32.43
CA PHE A 359 1.86 -20.04 -31.32
C PHE A 359 0.35 -20.29 -31.48
N ILE A 360 -0.42 -19.27 -31.81
CA ILE A 360 -1.86 -19.39 -32.04
C ILE A 360 -2.15 -20.31 -33.23
N TYR A 361 -1.36 -20.21 -34.31
CA TYR A 361 -1.51 -21.07 -35.48
C TYR A 361 -1.25 -22.54 -35.13
N LYS A 362 -0.16 -22.84 -34.41
CA LYS A 362 0.18 -24.21 -33.97
C LYS A 362 -0.87 -24.82 -33.04
N HIS A 363 -1.61 -24.00 -32.30
CA HIS A 363 -2.61 -24.43 -31.33
C HIS A 363 -4.04 -24.01 -31.69
N LYS A 364 -4.35 -23.86 -32.99
CA LYS A 364 -5.64 -23.35 -33.48
C LYS A 364 -6.87 -24.14 -32.97
N GLY A 365 -6.70 -25.43 -32.66
CA GLY A 365 -7.74 -26.30 -32.13
C GLY A 365 -7.92 -26.26 -30.60
N ASP A 366 -7.11 -25.50 -29.86
CA ASP A 366 -7.17 -25.41 -28.39
C ASP A 366 -7.32 -23.94 -27.95
N PRO A 367 -8.58 -23.46 -27.81
CA PRO A 367 -8.87 -22.11 -27.37
C PRO A 367 -8.30 -21.80 -25.98
N GLY A 368 -8.28 -22.79 -25.07
CA GLY A 368 -7.77 -22.62 -23.71
C GLY A 368 -6.27 -22.29 -23.70
N ARG A 369 -5.48 -23.00 -24.52
CA ARG A 369 -4.03 -22.73 -24.65
C ARG A 369 -3.72 -21.40 -25.33
N THR A 370 -4.57 -20.95 -26.26
CA THR A 370 -4.33 -19.73 -27.06
C THR A 370 -4.91 -18.45 -26.45
N ALA A 371 -5.78 -18.53 -25.44
CA ALA A 371 -6.45 -17.37 -24.85
C ALA A 371 -5.47 -16.28 -24.38
N LEU A 372 -4.45 -16.65 -23.60
CA LEU A 372 -3.43 -15.72 -23.11
C LEU A 372 -2.59 -15.15 -24.26
N ALA A 373 -2.17 -16.00 -25.21
CA ALA A 373 -1.41 -15.57 -26.39
C ALA A 373 -2.17 -14.53 -27.22
N ARG A 374 -3.49 -14.69 -27.38
CA ARG A 374 -4.35 -13.74 -28.10
C ARG A 374 -4.41 -12.39 -27.38
N LYS A 375 -4.59 -12.37 -26.06
CA LYS A 375 -4.60 -11.15 -25.26
C LYS A 375 -3.27 -10.39 -25.34
N ILE A 376 -2.15 -11.11 -25.22
CA ILE A 376 -0.80 -10.51 -25.35
C ILE A 376 -0.58 -9.96 -26.76
N LEU A 377 -1.03 -10.68 -27.79
CA LEU A 377 -0.90 -10.24 -29.19
C LEU A 377 -1.69 -8.95 -29.46
N GLU A 378 -2.91 -8.85 -28.94
CA GLU A 378 -3.74 -7.65 -29.05
C GLU A 378 -3.06 -6.44 -28.40
N LEU A 379 -2.60 -6.60 -27.15
CA LEU A 379 -1.84 -5.57 -26.45
C LEU A 379 -0.57 -5.15 -27.20
N ALA A 380 0.17 -6.12 -27.75
CA ALA A 380 1.40 -5.85 -28.50
C ALA A 380 1.13 -5.01 -29.76
N ILE A 381 0.01 -5.26 -30.46
CA ILE A 381 -0.38 -4.49 -31.65
C ILE A 381 -0.79 -3.07 -31.25
N GLU A 382 -1.60 -2.92 -30.19
CA GLU A 382 -2.06 -1.62 -29.72
C GLU A 382 -0.90 -0.75 -29.23
N GLN A 383 -0.11 -1.26 -28.29
CA GLN A 383 1.03 -0.52 -27.72
C GLN A 383 2.14 -0.30 -28.76
N GLY A 384 2.32 -1.24 -29.70
CA GLY A 384 3.24 -1.07 -30.83
C GLY A 384 2.87 0.10 -31.74
N ARG A 385 1.57 0.37 -31.95
CA ARG A 385 1.11 1.55 -32.70
C ARG A 385 1.38 2.85 -31.93
N LEU A 386 1.13 2.86 -30.62
CA LEU A 386 1.42 4.02 -29.77
C LEU A 386 2.92 4.35 -29.76
N ASN A 387 3.78 3.33 -29.64
CA ASN A 387 5.23 3.51 -29.74
C ASN A 387 5.66 4.19 -31.06
N LEU A 388 5.06 3.80 -32.19
CA LEU A 388 5.36 4.41 -33.49
C LEU A 388 4.87 5.86 -33.61
N ALA A 389 3.81 6.23 -32.90
CA ALA A 389 3.33 7.61 -32.83
C ALA A 389 4.24 8.47 -31.94
N GLU A 390 4.64 7.95 -30.78
CA GLU A 390 5.58 8.59 -29.86
C GLU A 390 6.95 8.83 -30.53
N ALA A 391 7.50 7.81 -31.20
CA ALA A 391 8.77 7.90 -31.92
C ALA A 391 8.79 8.88 -33.10
N LYS A 392 7.63 9.29 -33.60
CA LYS A 392 7.50 10.33 -34.66
C LYS A 392 7.31 11.74 -34.09
N SER A 393 6.97 11.84 -32.82
CA SER A 393 6.60 13.09 -32.15
C SER A 393 7.74 13.66 -31.30
N GLY A 394 8.71 12.83 -30.90
CA GLY A 394 10.00 13.24 -30.33
C GLY A 394 11.08 13.28 -31.40
#